data_AF-A0A812IIV1-F1
#
_entry.id   AF-A0A812IIV1-F1
#
_cell.length_a   1.000
_cell.length_b   1.000
_cell.length_c   1.000
_cell.angle_alpha   90.00
_cell.angle_beta   90.00
_cell.angle_gamma   90.00
#
_symmetry.space_group_name_H-M   'P 1'
#
loop_
_entity.id
_entity.type
_entity.pdbx_description
1 polymer ?
#
loop_
_entity_poly.entity_id
_entity_poly.type
_entity_poly.pdbx_seq_one_letter_code
_entity_poly.pdbx_strand_id
1 'polypeptide(L)'
;MRASRSAASLILGGSHPKLVGTTELKAASLNGLKTLTRPRSAGRLVTPRKELSAGLKPQTLLKLEFRFEKGGHGLQWQNLIVTGVKGQAKDLGVQIGWRIYMVDGMLMNTGTEVWQKLQDAMWQWRTVTVVFFTDYRAIRMEEKIKEEEEERREAERLAKLPFTSTSDEKHLEQLKQEFMFQGYIDHAEDRAITLQQLQRVVDFSKDHCHRWRDTQPSYMSRNAGRKVHIDHMNWCHLHEWLVRPACAEKDCSLVELLTNQEQPPAFYLVHYWGDLVLNCLEGIKVHMQSRNLDQSTPYWLACCANRPHSLQDAFCPDLKATCFYKAMGAAKFQVVLLVDPKTDSNLLATCLSRLWCMYELCMCLDHPAAQLDLVQTKLEIKSPVKKASMVTQFLTPEEKDAELRTTNSGYKAKNDREKQFSLQIMEMALGVSVERAQITNQQDKRQILNIFAHRDLNEQAAEKHEAYGQVSARLRALFALAFWRRVMGGNVSDSDVHRVQGKLVEALHTGLRQKSLELDMAFMQVCSEKLKMLRACLPSSLQELKLDLRETELRNEDVIALAAGLPRDLEDLSLNLAGNEDLNDDGVEVGVGMAHPGVRSWFAACELVIRRGIHEQAS
;
A
#
# COMPACT_ATOMS: atom_id res chain seq x y z
N MET A 1 -46.91 -14.84 -8.67
CA MET A 1 -46.07 -14.91 -7.44
C MET A 1 -45.02 -13.82 -7.56
N ARG A 2 -45.03 -12.83 -6.67
CA ARG A 2 -44.16 -11.64 -6.73
C ARG A 2 -42.85 -11.92 -6.02
N ALA A 3 -41.73 -11.55 -6.64
CA ALA A 3 -40.40 -11.56 -6.02
C ALA A 3 -40.29 -10.45 -4.96
N SER A 4 -39.82 -10.81 -3.78
CA SER A 4 -39.57 -9.93 -2.64
C SER A 4 -38.37 -9.02 -2.92
N ARG A 5 -38.57 -7.73 -2.66
CA ARG A 5 -37.54 -6.69 -2.75
C ARG A 5 -36.54 -6.85 -1.60
N SER A 6 -35.26 -6.90 -1.94
CA SER A 6 -34.13 -6.90 -1.02
C SER A 6 -34.02 -5.56 -0.27
N ALA A 7 -33.71 -5.65 1.02
CA ALA A 7 -33.66 -4.58 1.99
C ALA A 7 -32.40 -3.72 1.85
N ALA A 8 -32.46 -2.71 0.99
CA ALA A 8 -31.46 -1.65 0.86
C ALA A 8 -32.11 -0.26 0.93
N SER A 9 -32.70 0.09 2.08
CA SER A 9 -32.85 1.47 2.58
C SER A 9 -33.59 1.43 3.93
N LEU A 10 -32.93 1.83 5.01
CA LEU A 10 -33.45 2.23 6.34
C LEU A 10 -32.20 2.22 7.23
N ILE A 11 -31.68 3.36 7.72
CA ILE A 11 -32.18 4.06 8.90
C ILE A 11 -31.79 5.55 8.78
N LEU A 12 -32.80 6.41 8.71
CA LEU A 12 -32.77 7.79 9.19
C LEU A 12 -33.71 7.85 10.40
N GLY A 13 -33.26 8.36 11.55
CA GLY A 13 -34.16 8.80 12.62
C GLY A 13 -33.63 8.66 14.06
N GLY A 14 -33.39 9.82 14.70
CA GLY A 14 -33.39 10.04 16.15
C GLY A 14 -32.15 9.57 16.91
N SER A 15 -31.61 10.24 17.93
CA SER A 15 -32.00 11.43 18.67
C SER A 15 -30.80 11.82 19.55
N HIS A 16 -30.54 13.11 19.71
CA HIS A 16 -29.47 13.68 20.55
C HIS A 16 -29.53 13.23 22.01
N PRO A 17 -28.36 13.16 22.68
CA PRO A 17 -28.24 13.77 23.99
C PRO A 17 -27.14 14.84 24.02
N LYS A 18 -27.48 15.95 24.68
CA LYS A 18 -26.59 17.05 25.07
C LYS A 18 -25.51 16.51 26.00
N LEU A 19 -24.25 16.85 25.75
CA LEU A 19 -23.22 16.86 26.79
C LEU A 19 -22.42 18.16 26.72
N VAL A 20 -22.58 18.89 27.82
CA VAL A 20 -21.85 20.07 28.29
C VAL A 20 -20.44 19.63 28.70
N GLY A 21 -19.43 20.46 28.45
CA GLY A 21 -18.09 20.21 28.97
C GLY A 21 -17.00 21.01 28.27
N THR A 22 -17.01 22.32 28.51
CA THR A 22 -15.93 23.26 28.18
C THR A 22 -14.59 22.82 28.79
N THR A 23 -13.52 22.82 28.00
CA THR A 23 -12.17 23.01 28.54
C THR A 23 -11.35 23.84 27.56
N GLU A 24 -11.06 25.06 28.00
CA GLU A 24 -10.15 26.00 27.39
C GLU A 24 -8.74 25.41 27.32
N LEU A 25 -8.11 25.45 26.14
CA LEU A 25 -6.66 25.38 26.04
C LEU A 25 -6.14 26.51 25.16
N LYS A 26 -5.18 27.20 25.77
CA LYS A 26 -4.68 28.53 25.48
C LYS A 26 -3.96 28.60 24.13
N ALA A 27 -4.25 29.68 23.41
CA ALA A 27 -3.47 30.14 22.27
C ALA A 27 -2.06 30.56 22.73
N ALA A 28 -1.03 29.87 22.23
CA ALA A 28 0.35 30.32 22.32
C ALA A 28 0.75 30.97 20.99
N SER A 29 1.04 32.27 21.10
CA SER A 29 1.61 33.16 20.10
C SER A 29 2.96 32.64 19.60
N LEU A 30 3.17 32.66 18.28
CA LEU A 30 4.47 32.51 17.63
C LEU A 30 4.68 33.66 16.66
N ASN A 31 5.21 34.76 17.19
CA ASN A 31 5.95 35.76 16.42
C ASN A 31 7.40 35.31 16.30
N GLY A 32 7.92 35.24 15.08
CA GLY A 32 9.31 34.85 14.83
C GLY A 32 9.69 34.92 13.36
N LEU A 33 9.56 36.11 12.74
CA LEU A 33 10.18 36.42 11.46
C LEU A 33 11.71 36.25 11.56
N LYS A 34 12.29 35.34 10.77
CA LYS A 34 13.68 35.47 10.31
C LYS A 34 13.77 35.16 8.82
N THR A 35 14.06 36.24 8.10
CA THR A 35 14.50 36.34 6.70
C THR A 35 15.75 35.50 6.44
N LEU A 36 15.71 34.58 5.48
CA LEU A 36 16.91 34.08 4.78
C LEU A 36 16.59 33.72 3.32
N THR A 37 17.09 34.59 2.44
CA THR A 37 17.83 34.30 1.21
C THR A 37 17.37 33.15 0.30
N ARG A 38 16.78 33.60 -0.82
CA ARG A 38 16.42 32.90 -2.05
C ARG A 38 17.66 32.33 -2.78
N PRO A 39 17.73 31.04 -3.15
CA PRO A 39 18.67 30.55 -4.14
C PRO A 39 18.11 30.66 -5.57
N ARG A 40 19.05 30.77 -6.49
CA ARG A 40 18.93 31.08 -7.91
C ARG A 40 18.15 30.02 -8.69
N SER A 41 17.45 30.55 -9.68
CA SER A 41 16.87 29.94 -10.87
C SER A 41 17.75 28.89 -11.57
N ALA A 42 17.14 27.76 -11.95
CA ALA A 42 17.63 26.91 -13.04
C ALA A 42 16.46 26.24 -13.77
N GLY A 43 16.43 26.42 -15.10
CA GLY A 43 15.92 25.41 -16.03
C GLY A 43 14.42 25.39 -16.35
N ARG A 44 13.84 26.48 -16.89
CA ARG A 44 12.58 26.37 -17.65
C ARG A 44 12.94 25.88 -19.06
N LEU A 45 12.60 24.63 -19.36
CA LEU A 45 12.64 24.07 -20.71
C LEU A 45 11.71 24.90 -21.60
N VAL A 46 12.31 25.78 -22.40
CA VAL A 46 11.65 26.46 -23.51
C VAL A 46 11.55 25.44 -24.63
N THR A 47 10.36 24.92 -24.88
CA THR A 47 10.08 24.21 -26.13
C THR A 47 10.24 25.21 -27.28
N PRO A 48 10.97 24.85 -28.35
CA PRO A 48 11.19 25.76 -29.48
C PRO A 48 9.84 25.96 -30.17
N ARG A 49 9.32 27.18 -30.07
CA ARG A 49 8.19 27.64 -30.85
C ARG A 49 8.67 27.62 -32.31
N LYS A 50 8.32 26.58 -33.06
CA LYS A 50 8.54 26.49 -34.50
C LYS A 50 7.98 27.77 -35.13
N GLU A 51 8.86 28.66 -35.57
CA GLU A 51 8.49 29.81 -36.37
C GLU A 51 7.95 29.30 -37.70
N LEU A 52 6.62 29.25 -37.81
CA LEU A 52 5.90 29.19 -39.07
C LEU A 52 5.97 30.59 -39.70
N SER A 53 7.15 30.97 -40.20
CA SER A 53 7.39 32.23 -40.93
C SER A 53 7.74 31.98 -42.40
N ALA A 54 7.05 31.03 -43.02
CA ALA A 54 7.17 30.78 -44.45
C ALA A 54 5.81 30.94 -45.14
N GLY A 55 5.56 32.13 -45.72
CA GLY A 55 4.59 32.28 -46.82
C GLY A 55 3.40 33.24 -46.65
N LEU A 56 3.30 34.03 -45.59
CA LEU A 56 2.24 35.07 -45.50
C LEU A 56 2.67 36.33 -46.24
N LYS A 57 1.95 36.66 -47.32
CA LYS A 57 2.07 37.95 -48.05
C LYS A 57 1.94 39.14 -47.07
N PRO A 58 2.52 40.32 -47.39
CA PRO A 58 2.42 41.50 -46.53
C PRO A 58 0.97 41.75 -46.15
N GLN A 59 0.67 41.64 -44.86
CA GLN A 59 -0.65 41.87 -44.31
C GLN A 59 -1.10 43.29 -44.68
N THR A 60 -2.22 43.44 -45.38
CA THR A 60 -2.68 44.75 -45.84
C THR A 60 -3.25 45.55 -44.67
N LEU A 61 -2.37 46.27 -43.99
CA LEU A 61 -2.75 47.33 -43.06
C LEU A 61 -3.23 48.54 -43.88
N LEU A 62 -4.46 48.98 -43.64
CA LEU A 62 -5.01 50.18 -44.26
C LEU A 62 -5.15 51.29 -43.22
N LYS A 63 -4.41 52.38 -43.42
CA LYS A 63 -4.44 53.58 -42.58
C LYS A 63 -5.48 54.56 -43.13
N LEU A 64 -6.48 54.92 -42.34
CA LEU A 64 -7.52 55.87 -42.70
C LEU A 64 -7.61 56.99 -41.66
N GLU A 65 -7.93 58.20 -42.12
CA GLU A 65 -8.06 59.40 -41.29
C GLU A 65 -9.53 59.79 -41.12
N PHE A 66 -10.00 59.83 -39.88
CA PHE A 66 -11.35 60.26 -39.50
C PHE A 66 -11.32 61.70 -39.00
N ARG A 67 -12.23 62.53 -39.51
CA ARG A 67 -12.35 63.96 -39.20
C ARG A 67 -13.71 64.24 -38.56
N PHE A 68 -13.73 64.74 -37.33
CA PHE A 68 -14.96 64.95 -36.56
C PHE A 68 -15.71 66.26 -36.86
N GLU A 69 -15.19 67.10 -37.76
CA GLU A 69 -15.79 68.40 -38.13
C GLU A 69 -17.21 68.28 -38.74
N LYS A 70 -17.59 67.10 -39.25
CA LYS A 70 -18.85 66.88 -39.99
C LYS A 70 -19.78 65.83 -39.34
N GLY A 71 -19.53 65.42 -38.11
CA GLY A 71 -20.30 64.40 -37.39
C GLY A 71 -19.44 63.28 -36.80
N GLY A 72 -20.06 62.19 -36.34
CA GLY A 72 -19.37 61.06 -35.70
C GLY A 72 -18.62 60.16 -36.70
N HIS A 73 -17.63 59.40 -36.20
CA HIS A 73 -16.79 58.48 -37.01
C HIS A 73 -17.59 57.39 -37.74
N GLY A 74 -18.77 57.01 -37.24
CA GLY A 74 -19.67 56.06 -37.89
C GLY A 74 -19.24 54.58 -37.88
N LEU A 75 -18.09 54.25 -37.29
CA LEU A 75 -17.69 52.89 -36.92
C LEU A 75 -18.59 52.31 -35.81
N GLN A 76 -19.00 51.06 -35.95
CA GLN A 76 -19.55 50.19 -34.91
C GLN A 76 -18.67 48.93 -34.85
N TRP A 77 -18.30 48.47 -33.66
CA TRP A 77 -17.41 47.32 -33.48
C TRP A 77 -17.80 46.45 -32.28
N GLN A 78 -17.36 45.20 -32.32
CA GLN A 78 -17.38 44.28 -31.18
C GLN A 78 -15.95 43.75 -30.98
N ASN A 79 -15.43 43.85 -29.76
CA ASN A 79 -13.99 43.72 -29.47
C ASN A 79 -13.17 44.71 -30.31
N LEU A 80 -12.53 44.26 -31.39
CA LEU A 80 -11.78 45.10 -32.33
C LEU A 80 -12.27 44.95 -33.77
N ILE A 81 -13.30 44.13 -34.02
CA ILE A 81 -13.81 43.86 -35.36
C ILE A 81 -14.95 44.82 -35.67
N VAL A 82 -14.88 45.47 -36.84
CA VAL A 82 -15.93 46.35 -37.34
C VAL A 82 -17.16 45.51 -37.65
N THR A 83 -18.25 45.75 -36.94
CA THR A 83 -19.55 45.05 -37.10
C THR A 83 -20.57 45.88 -37.87
N GLY A 84 -20.36 47.19 -37.97
CA GLY A 84 -21.22 48.09 -38.72
C GLY A 84 -20.48 49.36 -39.13
N VAL A 85 -20.87 49.93 -40.27
CA VAL A 85 -20.31 51.17 -40.78
C VAL A 85 -21.43 52.10 -41.25
N LYS A 86 -21.34 53.38 -40.84
CA LYS A 86 -22.25 54.46 -41.24
C LYS A 86 -21.43 55.74 -41.45
N GLY A 87 -22.04 56.77 -42.03
CA GLY A 87 -21.43 58.09 -42.21
C GLY A 87 -19.98 58.02 -42.73
N GLN A 88 -19.07 58.70 -42.05
CA GLN A 88 -17.66 58.81 -42.46
C GLN A 88 -16.95 57.46 -42.63
N ALA A 89 -17.19 56.47 -41.78
CA ALA A 89 -16.59 55.14 -41.96
C ALA A 89 -16.98 54.48 -43.28
N LYS A 90 -18.26 54.63 -43.67
CA LYS A 90 -18.78 54.10 -44.94
C LYS A 90 -18.18 54.84 -46.13
N ASP A 91 -18.08 56.17 -46.03
CA ASP A 91 -17.51 57.02 -47.08
C ASP A 91 -16.01 56.76 -47.29
N LEU A 92 -15.29 56.41 -46.22
CA LEU A 92 -13.88 56.00 -46.27
C LEU A 92 -13.67 54.55 -46.73
N GLY A 93 -14.74 53.84 -47.08
CA GLY A 93 -14.66 52.46 -47.60
C GLY A 93 -14.32 51.41 -46.55
N VAL A 94 -14.51 51.70 -45.26
CA VAL A 94 -14.33 50.70 -44.21
C VAL A 94 -15.34 49.58 -44.41
N GLN A 95 -14.87 48.33 -44.40
CA GLN A 95 -15.74 47.17 -44.52
C GLN A 95 -15.99 46.49 -43.17
N ILE A 96 -17.18 45.90 -43.05
CA ILE A 96 -17.53 45.01 -41.94
C ILE A 96 -16.58 43.81 -41.98
N GLY A 97 -16.03 43.44 -40.83
CA GLY A 97 -15.05 42.36 -40.69
C GLY A 97 -13.59 42.81 -40.67
N TRP A 98 -13.30 44.09 -40.89
CA TRP A 98 -11.95 44.63 -40.66
C TRP A 98 -11.65 44.74 -39.17
N ARG A 99 -10.39 44.51 -38.79
CA ARG A 99 -9.95 44.65 -37.38
C ARG A 99 -9.26 45.98 -37.17
N ILE A 100 -9.67 46.74 -36.16
CA ILE A 100 -9.00 47.95 -35.72
C ILE A 100 -7.70 47.54 -35.02
N TYR A 101 -6.56 47.88 -35.61
CA TYR A 101 -5.24 47.50 -35.14
C TYR A 101 -4.55 48.62 -34.34
N MET A 102 -4.63 49.86 -34.84
CA MET A 102 -4.08 51.03 -34.14
C MET A 102 -5.02 52.23 -34.23
N VAL A 103 -5.00 53.07 -33.19
CA VAL A 103 -5.63 54.40 -33.19
C VAL A 103 -4.57 55.41 -32.75
N ASP A 104 -4.29 56.41 -33.59
CA ASP A 104 -3.21 57.39 -33.43
C ASP A 104 -1.85 56.79 -33.11
N GLY A 105 -1.50 55.69 -33.79
CA GLY A 105 -0.22 55.00 -33.61
C GLY A 105 -0.10 54.18 -32.33
N MET A 106 -1.14 54.13 -31.47
CA MET A 106 -1.20 53.20 -30.34
C MET A 106 -1.87 51.90 -30.75
N LEU A 107 -1.28 50.77 -30.38
CA LEU A 107 -1.87 49.44 -30.56
C LEU A 107 -3.09 49.27 -29.66
N MET A 108 -4.17 48.77 -30.24
CA MET A 108 -5.43 48.55 -29.53
C MET A 108 -5.57 47.08 -29.15
N ASN A 109 -5.84 46.82 -27.88
CA ASN A 109 -6.04 45.48 -27.34
C ASN A 109 -7.52 45.19 -27.01
N THR A 110 -8.31 46.24 -26.76
CA THR A 110 -9.73 46.11 -26.37
C THR A 110 -10.60 47.15 -27.06
N GLY A 111 -11.89 46.85 -27.21
CA GLY A 111 -12.86 47.79 -27.79
C GLY A 111 -13.07 49.06 -26.96
N THR A 112 -12.81 48.99 -25.66
CA THR A 112 -12.87 50.14 -24.74
C THR A 112 -11.75 51.14 -25.01
N GLU A 113 -10.53 50.67 -25.32
CA GLU A 113 -9.41 51.54 -25.70
C GLU A 113 -9.71 52.28 -27.01
N VAL A 114 -10.26 51.56 -28.00
CA VAL A 114 -10.71 52.14 -29.27
C VAL A 114 -11.75 53.23 -29.01
N TRP A 115 -12.77 52.93 -28.19
CA TRP A 115 -13.82 53.88 -27.84
C TRP A 115 -13.24 55.13 -27.19
N GLN A 116 -12.41 54.97 -26.16
CA GLN A 116 -11.81 56.09 -25.43
C GLN A 116 -11.01 56.99 -26.38
N LYS A 117 -10.17 56.41 -27.23
CA LYS A 117 -9.32 57.19 -28.15
C LYS A 117 -10.11 57.92 -29.23
N LEU A 118 -11.11 57.27 -29.80
CA LEU A 118 -12.00 57.92 -30.77
C LEU A 118 -12.82 59.02 -30.11
N GLN A 119 -13.25 58.84 -28.86
CA GLN A 119 -14.03 59.82 -28.13
C GLN A 119 -13.21 61.03 -27.69
N ASP A 120 -11.99 60.81 -27.20
CA ASP A 120 -11.05 61.88 -26.87
C ASP A 120 -10.77 62.75 -28.11
N ALA A 121 -10.53 62.11 -29.26
CA ALA A 121 -10.30 62.82 -30.51
C ALA A 121 -11.54 63.59 -30.99
N MET A 122 -12.73 63.01 -30.81
CA MET A 122 -14.00 63.66 -31.13
C MET A 122 -14.24 64.89 -30.26
N TRP A 123 -14.01 64.82 -28.94
CA TRP A 123 -14.15 65.96 -28.03
C TRP A 123 -13.14 67.07 -28.30
N GLN A 124 -11.95 66.72 -28.76
CA GLN A 124 -10.91 67.67 -29.16
C GLN A 124 -11.11 68.19 -30.60
N TRP A 125 -12.15 67.73 -31.31
CA TRP A 125 -12.42 68.07 -32.71
C TRP A 125 -11.22 67.86 -33.66
N ARG A 126 -10.32 66.93 -33.32
CA ARG A 126 -9.09 66.69 -34.06
C ARG A 126 -9.22 65.50 -35.01
N THR A 127 -8.40 65.46 -36.05
CA THR A 127 -8.32 64.29 -36.90
C THR A 127 -7.69 63.12 -36.13
N VAL A 128 -8.25 61.92 -36.29
CA VAL A 128 -7.74 60.66 -35.71
C VAL A 128 -7.37 59.69 -36.81
N THR A 129 -6.22 59.05 -36.70
CA THR A 129 -5.83 57.99 -37.63
C THR A 129 -6.21 56.64 -37.07
N VAL A 130 -6.94 55.83 -37.84
CA VAL A 130 -7.23 54.43 -37.52
C VAL A 130 -6.56 53.52 -38.55
N VAL A 131 -5.78 52.55 -38.08
CA VAL A 131 -5.18 51.52 -38.93
C VAL A 131 -5.99 50.24 -38.79
N PHE A 132 -6.47 49.73 -39.92
CA PHE A 132 -7.23 48.50 -40.01
C PHE A 132 -6.36 47.37 -40.54
N PHE A 133 -6.56 46.18 -40.01
CA PHE A 133 -6.14 44.94 -40.63
C PHE A 133 -7.29 44.45 -41.53
N THR A 134 -7.01 44.30 -42.82
CA THR A 134 -8.06 44.09 -43.84
C THR A 134 -8.17 42.65 -44.35
N ASP A 135 -7.21 41.78 -43.99
CA ASP A 135 -7.24 40.37 -44.40
C ASP A 135 -8.27 39.58 -43.56
N TYR A 136 -9.48 39.52 -44.09
CA TYR A 136 -10.61 38.83 -43.48
C TYR A 136 -10.37 37.34 -43.25
N ARG A 137 -9.57 36.68 -44.11
CA ARG A 137 -9.27 35.24 -43.94
C ARG A 137 -8.35 35.03 -42.75
N ALA A 138 -7.34 35.88 -42.60
CA ALA A 138 -6.43 35.83 -41.46
C ALA A 138 -7.15 36.17 -40.14
N ILE A 139 -8.04 37.18 -40.12
CA ILE A 139 -8.85 37.53 -38.94
C ILE A 139 -9.72 36.33 -38.51
N ARG A 140 -10.48 35.74 -39.43
CA ARG A 140 -11.33 34.58 -39.13
C ARG A 140 -10.54 33.35 -38.69
N MET A 141 -9.36 33.12 -39.26
CA MET A 141 -8.48 32.03 -38.85
C MET A 141 -7.95 32.24 -37.43
N GLU A 142 -7.58 33.48 -37.08
CA GLU A 142 -7.14 33.83 -35.71
C GLU A 142 -8.28 33.67 -34.69
N GLU A 143 -9.49 34.13 -35.00
CA GLU A 143 -10.68 33.94 -34.15
C GLU A 143 -10.99 32.45 -33.97
N LYS A 144 -10.97 31.64 -35.04
CA LYS A 144 -11.21 30.20 -34.94
C LYS A 144 -10.16 29.48 -34.10
N ILE A 145 -8.88 29.84 -34.25
CA ILE A 145 -7.80 29.28 -33.41
C ILE A 145 -8.02 29.65 -31.94
N LYS A 146 -8.47 30.88 -31.67
CA LYS A 146 -8.74 31.34 -30.30
C LYS A 146 -9.95 30.64 -29.70
N GLU A 147 -11.02 30.45 -30.47
CA GLU A 147 -12.20 29.68 -30.06
C GLU A 147 -11.83 28.22 -29.77
N GLU A 148 -11.10 27.55 -30.67
CA GLU A 148 -10.61 26.18 -30.46
C GLU A 148 -9.70 26.08 -29.23
N GLU A 149 -8.88 27.10 -28.96
CA GLU A 149 -8.04 27.15 -27.78
C GLU A 149 -8.85 27.39 -26.49
N GLU A 150 -9.87 28.24 -26.52
CA GLU A 150 -10.78 28.47 -25.40
C GLU A 150 -11.64 27.22 -25.11
N GLU A 151 -12.18 26.57 -26.15
CA GLU A 151 -12.87 25.30 -26.04
C GLU A 151 -11.97 24.21 -25.47
N ARG A 152 -10.71 24.11 -25.94
CA ARG A 152 -9.73 23.17 -25.37
C ARG A 152 -9.44 23.47 -23.90
N ARG A 153 -9.26 24.75 -23.53
CA ARG A 153 -9.02 25.15 -22.13
C ARG A 153 -10.23 24.84 -21.24
N GLU A 154 -11.43 25.07 -21.74
CA GLU A 154 -12.66 24.77 -21.01
C GLU A 154 -12.87 23.26 -20.89
N ALA A 155 -12.60 22.49 -21.94
CA ALA A 155 -12.60 21.03 -21.88
C ALA A 155 -11.59 20.50 -20.87
N GLU A 156 -10.37 21.04 -20.84
CA GLU A 156 -9.36 20.71 -19.82
C GLU A 156 -9.81 21.09 -18.39
N ARG A 157 -10.49 22.23 -18.23
CA ARG A 157 -11.04 22.67 -16.94
C ARG A 157 -12.13 21.71 -16.46
N LEU A 158 -13.06 21.35 -17.35
CA LEU A 158 -14.15 20.41 -17.07
C LEU A 158 -13.62 18.99 -16.79
N ALA A 159 -12.57 18.55 -17.50
CA ALA A 159 -11.92 17.27 -17.26
C ALA A 159 -11.27 17.18 -15.87
N LYS A 160 -10.85 18.31 -15.30
CA LYS A 160 -10.27 18.41 -13.96
C LYS A 160 -11.32 18.55 -12.84
N LEU A 161 -12.59 18.71 -13.17
CA LEU A 161 -13.65 18.78 -12.16
C LEU A 161 -13.79 17.44 -11.45
N PRO A 162 -14.05 17.47 -10.12
CA PRO A 162 -14.33 16.27 -9.38
C PRO A 162 -15.60 15.60 -9.88
N PHE A 163 -15.64 14.28 -9.75
CA PHE A 163 -16.87 13.55 -9.95
C PHE A 163 -17.86 13.87 -8.82
N THR A 164 -19.14 13.84 -9.18
CA THR A 164 -20.21 14.10 -8.22
C THR A 164 -20.39 12.95 -7.22
N SER A 165 -20.15 11.71 -7.65
CA SER A 165 -20.22 10.50 -6.83
C SER A 165 -19.48 9.33 -7.50
N THR A 166 -19.42 8.17 -6.84
CA THR A 166 -18.90 6.91 -7.41
C THR A 166 -19.78 6.36 -8.54
N SER A 167 -20.99 6.89 -8.71
CA SER A 167 -21.94 6.54 -9.78
C SER A 167 -22.06 7.61 -10.87
N ASP A 168 -21.12 8.57 -10.90
CA ASP A 168 -21.07 9.60 -11.94
C ASP A 168 -20.93 8.97 -13.33
N GLU A 169 -21.78 9.33 -14.28
CA GLU A 169 -21.85 8.68 -15.60
C GLU A 169 -20.52 8.75 -16.36
N LYS A 170 -19.82 9.89 -16.29
CA LYS A 170 -18.51 10.05 -16.94
C LYS A 170 -17.45 9.19 -16.27
N HIS A 171 -17.52 9.02 -14.95
CA HIS A 171 -16.62 8.14 -14.21
C HIS A 171 -16.85 6.68 -14.61
N LEU A 172 -18.11 6.24 -14.65
CA LEU A 172 -18.45 4.88 -15.05
C LEU A 172 -18.03 4.58 -16.49
N GLU A 173 -18.23 5.51 -17.42
CA GLU A 173 -17.79 5.36 -18.81
C GLU A 173 -16.25 5.25 -18.90
N GLN A 174 -15.50 6.04 -18.14
CA GLN A 174 -14.05 5.93 -18.05
C GLN A 174 -13.60 4.55 -17.52
N LEU A 175 -14.27 4.04 -16.48
CA LEU A 175 -13.96 2.72 -15.94
C LEU A 175 -14.27 1.60 -16.92
N LYS A 176 -15.37 1.68 -17.68
CA LYS A 176 -15.74 0.69 -18.70
C LYS A 176 -14.73 0.63 -19.85
N GLN A 177 -14.21 1.79 -20.25
CA GLN A 177 -13.21 1.89 -21.31
C GLN A 177 -11.86 1.30 -20.87
N GLU A 178 -11.43 1.59 -19.64
CA GLU A 178 -10.15 1.09 -19.13
C GLU A 178 -10.21 -0.39 -18.71
N PHE A 179 -11.22 -0.77 -17.94
CA PHE A 179 -11.34 -2.09 -17.32
C PHE A 179 -12.44 -2.91 -17.99
N MET A 180 -12.23 -3.23 -19.27
CA MET A 180 -13.15 -4.10 -20.02
C MET A 180 -13.16 -5.51 -19.42
N PHE A 181 -14.35 -6.08 -19.24
CA PHE A 181 -14.51 -7.46 -18.77
C PHE A 181 -13.83 -8.47 -19.71
N GLN A 182 -12.96 -9.31 -19.15
CA GLN A 182 -12.17 -10.28 -19.93
C GLN A 182 -12.82 -11.67 -19.95
N GLY A 183 -13.50 -12.05 -18.87
CA GLY A 183 -14.13 -13.36 -18.72
C GLY A 183 -14.31 -13.74 -17.25
N TYR A 184 -15.15 -14.75 -16.98
CA TYR A 184 -15.31 -15.27 -15.63
C TYR A 184 -14.18 -16.25 -15.30
N ILE A 185 -13.74 -16.23 -14.05
CA ILE A 185 -12.86 -17.21 -13.43
C ILE A 185 -13.68 -17.86 -12.32
N ASP A 186 -13.97 -19.17 -12.43
CA ASP A 186 -15.01 -19.80 -11.62
C ASP A 186 -14.68 -19.78 -10.12
N HIS A 187 -13.45 -20.12 -9.76
CA HIS A 187 -13.01 -20.23 -8.36
C HIS A 187 -12.36 -18.94 -7.87
N ALA A 188 -12.72 -18.49 -6.66
CA ALA A 188 -12.20 -17.25 -6.09
C ALA A 188 -10.72 -17.36 -5.69
N GLU A 189 -10.28 -18.55 -5.30
CA GLU A 189 -8.89 -18.90 -5.04
C GLU A 189 -8.01 -18.76 -6.28
N ASP A 190 -8.54 -18.91 -7.49
CA ASP A 190 -7.79 -18.78 -8.75
C ASP A 190 -7.80 -17.35 -9.32
N ARG A 191 -8.26 -16.37 -8.54
CA ARG A 191 -8.30 -14.94 -8.92
C ARG A 191 -7.18 -14.15 -8.26
N ALA A 192 -5.96 -14.68 -8.25
CA ALA A 192 -4.81 -13.95 -7.74
C ALA A 192 -4.31 -12.90 -8.75
N ILE A 193 -3.71 -11.82 -8.25
CA ILE A 193 -3.25 -10.68 -9.06
C ILE A 193 -1.72 -10.68 -9.18
N THR A 194 -1.20 -10.37 -10.36
CA THR A 194 0.25 -10.16 -10.58
C THR A 194 0.68 -8.73 -10.28
N LEU A 195 1.99 -8.52 -10.13
CA LEU A 195 2.54 -7.17 -9.93
C LEU A 195 2.20 -6.23 -11.10
N GLN A 196 2.28 -6.72 -12.34
CA GLN A 196 1.99 -5.94 -13.54
C GLN A 196 0.52 -5.49 -13.59
N GLN A 197 -0.41 -6.41 -13.30
CA GLN A 197 -1.84 -6.12 -13.23
C GLN A 197 -2.16 -5.09 -12.14
N LEU A 198 -1.57 -5.24 -10.95
CA LEU A 198 -1.76 -4.27 -9.86
C LEU A 198 -1.16 -2.89 -10.22
N GLN A 199 0.02 -2.86 -10.86
CA GLN A 199 0.65 -1.63 -11.31
C GLN A 199 -0.26 -0.87 -12.29
N ARG A 200 -0.92 -1.57 -13.22
CA ARG A 200 -1.92 -0.96 -14.14
C ARG A 200 -3.06 -0.27 -13.38
N VAL A 201 -3.60 -0.92 -12.36
CA VAL A 201 -4.67 -0.35 -11.51
C VAL A 201 -4.17 0.90 -10.78
N VAL A 202 -2.94 0.86 -10.27
CA VAL A 202 -2.30 1.99 -9.57
C VAL A 202 -2.03 3.15 -10.53
N ASP A 203 -1.56 2.89 -11.74
CA ASP A 203 -1.25 3.93 -12.73
C ASP A 203 -2.53 4.65 -13.16
N PHE A 204 -3.59 3.90 -13.47
CA PHE A 204 -4.90 4.50 -13.72
C PHE A 204 -5.37 5.36 -12.54
N SER A 205 -5.25 4.83 -11.32
CA SER A 205 -5.65 5.54 -10.10
C SER A 205 -4.84 6.81 -9.90
N LYS A 206 -3.54 6.79 -10.18
CA LYS A 206 -2.67 7.97 -10.10
C LYS A 206 -3.14 9.08 -11.03
N ASP A 207 -3.53 8.71 -12.25
CA ASP A 207 -3.98 9.67 -13.26
C ASP A 207 -5.37 10.25 -12.94
N HIS A 208 -6.24 9.49 -12.29
CA HIS A 208 -7.66 9.87 -12.12
C HIS A 208 -8.07 10.26 -10.69
N CYS A 209 -7.32 9.87 -9.66
CA CYS A 209 -7.69 10.08 -8.25
C CYS A 209 -7.89 11.55 -7.88
N HIS A 210 -7.31 12.46 -8.66
CA HIS A 210 -7.45 13.89 -8.46
C HIS A 210 -8.91 14.38 -8.56
N ARG A 211 -9.79 13.57 -9.16
CA ARG A 211 -11.24 13.81 -9.30
C ARG A 211 -12.06 13.13 -8.21
N TRP A 212 -11.47 12.22 -7.44
CA TRP A 212 -12.14 11.45 -6.39
C TRP A 212 -12.19 12.22 -5.07
N ARG A 213 -13.12 11.82 -4.20
CA ARG A 213 -13.29 12.38 -2.85
C ARG A 213 -13.38 11.25 -1.84
N ASP A 214 -12.81 11.45 -0.65
CA ASP A 214 -12.99 10.50 0.43
C ASP A 214 -14.47 10.45 0.83
N THR A 215 -15.12 9.32 0.56
CA THR A 215 -16.55 9.09 0.81
C THR A 215 -16.81 8.52 2.20
N GLN A 216 -15.76 8.22 2.98
CA GLN A 216 -15.96 7.69 4.31
C GLN A 216 -16.59 8.74 5.23
N PRO A 217 -17.41 8.32 6.20
CA PRO A 217 -17.92 9.23 7.22
C PRO A 217 -16.79 9.90 8.01
N SER A 218 -17.02 11.13 8.48
CA SER A 218 -16.02 11.92 9.22
C SER A 218 -15.51 11.27 10.52
N TYR A 219 -16.29 10.37 11.12
CA TYR A 219 -15.85 9.60 12.29
C TYR A 219 -14.92 8.42 11.93
N MET A 220 -14.91 7.97 10.66
CA MET A 220 -14.01 6.93 10.15
C MET A 220 -12.78 7.53 9.47
N SER A 221 -12.93 8.66 8.77
CA SER A 221 -11.84 9.35 8.12
C SER A 221 -11.81 10.84 8.45
N ARG A 222 -10.63 11.30 8.90
CA ARG A 222 -10.33 12.74 9.08
C ARG A 222 -10.33 13.50 7.76
N ASN A 223 -10.24 12.79 6.64
CA ASN A 223 -10.21 13.35 5.30
C ASN A 223 -11.57 13.25 4.59
N ALA A 224 -12.65 12.88 5.27
CA ALA A 224 -13.99 12.83 4.71
C ALA A 224 -14.33 14.08 3.88
N GLY A 225 -14.80 13.85 2.65
CA GLY A 225 -15.13 14.88 1.66
C GLY A 225 -13.93 15.57 1.01
N ARG A 226 -12.68 15.27 1.42
CA ARG A 226 -11.48 15.86 0.80
C ARG A 226 -11.08 15.12 -0.46
N LYS A 227 -10.31 15.81 -1.31
CA LYS A 227 -9.72 15.26 -2.52
C LYS A 227 -8.77 14.11 -2.19
N VAL A 228 -8.93 12.99 -2.88
CA VAL A 228 -8.00 11.85 -2.78
C VAL A 228 -6.74 12.18 -3.57
N HIS A 229 -5.58 11.84 -3.01
CA HIS A 229 -4.29 11.89 -3.68
C HIS A 229 -3.66 10.50 -3.63
N ILE A 230 -2.91 10.12 -4.67
CA ILE A 230 -2.31 8.77 -4.75
C ILE A 230 -1.42 8.45 -3.54
N ASP A 231 -0.72 9.45 -2.99
CA ASP A 231 0.17 9.28 -1.84
C ASP A 231 -0.57 8.92 -0.54
N HIS A 232 -1.87 9.20 -0.47
CA HIS A 232 -2.73 8.92 0.69
C HIS A 232 -3.92 8.03 0.32
N MET A 233 -3.90 7.42 -0.87
CA MET A 233 -4.92 6.49 -1.32
C MET A 233 -4.73 5.16 -0.59
N ASN A 234 -5.77 4.74 0.14
CA ASN A 234 -5.86 3.42 0.75
C ASN A 234 -6.80 2.50 -0.05
N TRP A 235 -6.86 1.24 0.36
CA TRP A 235 -7.71 0.24 -0.31
C TRP A 235 -9.19 0.53 -0.18
N CYS A 236 -9.65 1.20 0.88
CA CYS A 236 -11.04 1.63 0.95
C CYS A 236 -11.38 2.64 -0.15
N HIS A 237 -10.51 3.62 -0.43
CA HIS A 237 -10.71 4.59 -1.52
C HIS A 237 -10.72 3.89 -2.88
N LEU A 238 -9.73 3.02 -3.13
CA LEU A 238 -9.63 2.28 -4.39
C LEU A 238 -10.84 1.37 -4.60
N HIS A 239 -11.27 0.68 -3.55
CA HIS A 239 -12.43 -0.20 -3.59
C HIS A 239 -13.71 0.56 -3.93
N GLU A 240 -13.93 1.71 -3.29
CA GLU A 240 -15.16 2.50 -3.45
C GLU A 240 -15.23 3.25 -4.79
N TRP A 241 -14.09 3.80 -5.26
CA TRP A 241 -14.06 4.56 -6.51
C TRP A 241 -13.75 3.73 -7.75
N LEU A 242 -13.06 2.61 -7.65
CA LEU A 242 -12.65 1.82 -8.82
C LEU A 242 -13.26 0.43 -8.80
N VAL A 243 -12.95 -0.39 -7.80
CA VAL A 243 -13.28 -1.83 -7.83
C VAL A 243 -14.79 -2.04 -7.87
N ARG A 244 -15.52 -1.47 -6.91
CA ARG A 244 -16.96 -1.66 -6.77
C ARG A 244 -17.72 -1.13 -8.00
N PRO A 245 -17.49 0.10 -8.51
CA PRO A 245 -18.21 0.58 -9.70
C PRO A 245 -17.84 -0.18 -10.97
N ALA A 246 -16.55 -0.49 -11.21
CA ALA A 246 -16.12 -1.20 -12.42
C ALA A 246 -16.69 -2.63 -12.49
N CYS A 247 -16.82 -3.29 -11.34
CA CYS A 247 -17.31 -4.67 -11.25
C CYS A 247 -18.84 -4.81 -11.27
N ALA A 248 -19.59 -3.69 -11.15
CA ALA A 248 -21.03 -3.73 -10.91
C ALA A 248 -21.85 -4.31 -12.07
N GLU A 249 -21.47 -4.01 -13.32
CA GLU A 249 -22.28 -4.43 -14.49
C GLU A 249 -22.27 -5.95 -14.70
N LYS A 250 -21.14 -6.61 -14.43
CA LYS A 250 -20.96 -8.05 -14.67
C LYS A 250 -20.99 -8.90 -13.40
N ASP A 251 -21.13 -8.27 -12.24
CA ASP A 251 -20.97 -8.91 -10.93
C ASP A 251 -19.70 -9.78 -10.89
N CYS A 252 -18.57 -9.14 -11.20
CA CYS A 252 -17.27 -9.80 -11.36
C CYS A 252 -16.25 -9.29 -10.33
N SER A 253 -15.05 -9.86 -10.30
CA SER A 253 -13.93 -9.37 -9.49
C SER A 253 -13.07 -8.40 -10.30
N LEU A 254 -12.17 -7.68 -9.63
CA LEU A 254 -11.21 -6.82 -10.35
C LEU A 254 -10.31 -7.64 -11.28
N VAL A 255 -9.91 -8.84 -10.87
CA VAL A 255 -9.04 -9.71 -11.67
C VAL A 255 -9.73 -10.16 -12.95
N GLU A 256 -11.04 -10.43 -12.92
CA GLU A 256 -11.85 -10.78 -14.10
C GLU A 256 -11.99 -9.61 -15.11
N LEU A 257 -11.68 -8.38 -14.70
CA LEU A 257 -11.53 -7.22 -15.60
C LEU A 257 -10.12 -7.07 -16.18
N LEU A 258 -9.14 -7.79 -15.62
CA LEU A 258 -7.72 -7.71 -16.01
C LEU A 258 -7.27 -8.94 -16.81
N THR A 259 -7.92 -10.09 -16.62
CA THR A 259 -7.66 -11.34 -17.33
C THR A 259 -8.85 -12.29 -17.26
N ASN A 260 -8.88 -13.29 -18.13
CA ASN A 260 -9.79 -14.44 -18.07
C ASN A 260 -9.08 -15.76 -17.78
N GLN A 261 -7.78 -15.71 -17.48
CA GLN A 261 -6.98 -16.88 -17.14
C GLN A 261 -7.05 -17.14 -15.64
N GLU A 262 -7.17 -18.40 -15.25
CA GLU A 262 -6.98 -18.83 -13.87
C GLU A 262 -5.56 -18.52 -13.41
N GLN A 263 -5.44 -17.93 -12.23
CA GLN A 263 -4.20 -17.52 -11.59
C GLN A 263 -4.18 -18.06 -10.16
N PRO A 264 -3.83 -19.35 -9.96
CA PRO A 264 -3.67 -19.89 -8.61
C PRO A 264 -2.52 -19.17 -7.89
N PRO A 265 -2.68 -18.74 -6.63
CA PRO A 265 -1.69 -17.92 -5.95
C PRO A 265 -0.44 -18.71 -5.59
N ALA A 266 0.71 -18.05 -5.75
CA ALA A 266 1.95 -18.50 -5.12
C ALA A 266 2.02 -18.03 -3.66
N PHE A 267 1.43 -16.87 -3.36
CA PHE A 267 1.42 -16.27 -2.03
C PHE A 267 0.05 -15.71 -1.67
N TYR A 268 -0.32 -15.81 -0.41
CA TYR A 268 -1.49 -15.16 0.17
C TYR A 268 -1.09 -13.83 0.83
N LEU A 269 -1.70 -12.70 0.44
CA LEU A 269 -1.43 -11.38 1.04
C LEU A 269 -2.42 -11.04 2.14
N VAL A 270 -1.90 -10.86 3.36
CA VAL A 270 -2.63 -10.28 4.49
C VAL A 270 -2.28 -8.79 4.58
N HIS A 271 -3.29 -7.92 4.59
CA HIS A 271 -3.08 -6.49 4.74
C HIS A 271 -4.28 -5.78 5.37
N TYR A 272 -4.05 -4.57 5.88
CA TYR A 272 -5.10 -3.69 6.36
C TYR A 272 -5.64 -2.80 5.23
N TRP A 273 -6.96 -2.74 5.04
CA TRP A 273 -7.57 -1.93 3.98
C TRP A 273 -7.38 -0.42 4.13
N GLY A 274 -7.09 0.08 5.33
CA GLY A 274 -6.73 1.48 5.53
C GLY A 274 -5.25 1.77 5.24
N ASP A 275 -4.45 0.75 4.91
CA ASP A 275 -3.08 0.94 4.42
C ASP A 275 -3.08 1.49 2.99
N LEU A 276 -2.00 2.17 2.63
CA LEU A 276 -1.85 2.82 1.35
C LEU A 276 -1.66 1.78 0.24
N VAL A 277 -2.33 1.96 -0.89
CA VAL A 277 -2.19 1.08 -2.06
C VAL A 277 -0.72 1.02 -2.52
N LEU A 278 -0.03 2.16 -2.49
CA LEU A 278 1.39 2.25 -2.80
C LEU A 278 2.29 1.49 -1.82
N ASN A 279 1.88 1.33 -0.55
CA ASN A 279 2.66 0.51 0.40
C ASN A 279 2.56 -0.96 0.04
N CYS A 280 1.37 -1.43 -0.37
CA CYS A 280 1.18 -2.80 -0.83
C CYS A 280 2.00 -3.09 -2.09
N LEU A 281 1.95 -2.21 -3.08
CA LEU A 281 2.73 -2.33 -4.30
C LEU A 281 4.25 -2.41 -4.02
N GLU A 282 4.77 -1.54 -3.15
CA GLU A 282 6.18 -1.56 -2.76
C GLU A 282 6.54 -2.81 -1.94
N GLY A 283 5.64 -3.25 -1.06
CA GLY A 283 5.82 -4.46 -0.27
C GLY A 283 5.94 -5.71 -1.14
N ILE A 284 5.09 -5.83 -2.17
CA ILE A 284 5.17 -6.90 -3.18
C ILE A 284 6.50 -6.82 -3.93
N LYS A 285 6.93 -5.63 -4.39
CA LYS A 285 8.22 -5.47 -5.10
C LYS A 285 9.40 -5.95 -4.28
N VAL A 286 9.49 -5.56 -3.00
CA VAL A 286 10.59 -5.99 -2.12
C VAL A 286 10.51 -7.48 -1.81
N HIS A 287 9.31 -8.03 -1.60
CA HIS A 287 9.14 -9.47 -1.41
C HIS A 287 9.61 -10.25 -2.64
N MET A 288 9.20 -9.84 -3.84
CA MET A 288 9.61 -10.47 -5.10
C MET A 288 11.11 -10.43 -5.31
N GLN A 289 11.74 -9.26 -5.12
CA GLN A 289 13.19 -9.11 -5.23
C GLN A 289 13.93 -10.00 -4.25
N SER A 290 13.44 -10.09 -3.01
CA SER A 290 14.11 -10.87 -1.96
C SER A 290 13.90 -12.37 -2.12
N ARG A 291 12.84 -12.81 -2.81
CA ARG A 291 12.52 -14.22 -3.06
C ARG A 291 12.89 -14.68 -4.48
N ASN A 292 13.52 -13.81 -5.28
CA ASN A 292 13.86 -14.04 -6.69
C ASN A 292 12.66 -14.44 -7.57
N LEU A 293 11.53 -13.75 -7.40
CA LEU A 293 10.28 -14.11 -8.05
C LEU A 293 10.07 -13.32 -9.36
N ASP A 294 9.51 -13.98 -10.37
CA ASP A 294 9.14 -13.35 -11.65
C ASP A 294 7.93 -12.41 -11.51
N GLN A 295 7.84 -11.37 -12.37
CA GLN A 295 6.73 -10.40 -12.36
C GLN A 295 5.35 -11.02 -12.58
N SER A 296 5.27 -12.21 -13.20
CA SER A 296 4.05 -12.98 -13.37
C SER A 296 3.61 -13.73 -12.12
N THR A 297 4.38 -13.70 -11.03
CA THR A 297 4.05 -14.41 -9.79
C THR A 297 2.73 -13.88 -9.21
N PRO A 298 1.71 -14.73 -9.08
CA PRO A 298 0.39 -14.33 -8.61
C PRO A 298 0.31 -14.25 -7.08
N TYR A 299 -0.29 -13.16 -6.58
CA TYR A 299 -0.58 -12.95 -5.17
C TYR A 299 -2.09 -12.90 -4.94
N TRP A 300 -2.60 -13.73 -4.03
CA TRP A 300 -4.01 -13.65 -3.67
C TRP A 300 -4.26 -12.43 -2.79
N LEU A 301 -5.09 -11.51 -3.27
CA LEU A 301 -5.40 -10.26 -2.58
C LEU A 301 -6.91 -10.07 -2.52
N ALA A 302 -7.48 -10.14 -1.31
CA ALA A 302 -8.92 -10.22 -1.09
C ALA A 302 -9.74 -9.13 -1.80
N CYS A 303 -9.24 -7.88 -1.84
CA CYS A 303 -9.92 -6.75 -2.47
C CYS A 303 -9.94 -6.82 -4.01
N CYS A 304 -9.10 -7.65 -4.62
CA CYS A 304 -9.05 -7.86 -6.06
C CYS A 304 -9.74 -9.16 -6.49
N ALA A 305 -9.61 -10.22 -5.69
CA ALA A 305 -10.10 -11.56 -6.00
C ALA A 305 -11.61 -11.74 -5.78
N ASN A 306 -12.16 -11.11 -4.75
CA ASN A 306 -13.57 -11.26 -4.40
C ASN A 306 -14.47 -10.40 -5.30
N ARG A 307 -15.69 -10.90 -5.56
CA ARG A 307 -16.74 -10.16 -6.28
C ARG A 307 -17.43 -9.23 -5.27
N PRO A 308 -17.26 -7.89 -5.36
CA PRO A 308 -17.67 -6.96 -4.30
C PRO A 308 -19.20 -6.85 -4.14
N HIS A 309 -19.98 -7.34 -5.10
CA HIS A 309 -21.46 -7.32 -5.06
C HIS A 309 -22.08 -8.68 -4.69
N SER A 310 -21.26 -9.74 -4.60
CA SER A 310 -21.68 -11.12 -4.33
C SER A 310 -20.70 -11.84 -3.39
N LEU A 311 -20.49 -11.30 -2.19
CA LEU A 311 -19.67 -11.88 -1.11
C LEU A 311 -20.34 -13.08 -0.41
N GLN A 312 -20.96 -13.99 -1.18
CA GLN A 312 -21.80 -15.06 -0.62
C GLN A 312 -21.00 -16.10 0.20
N ASP A 313 -19.69 -16.24 -0.05
CA ASP A 313 -18.83 -17.27 0.56
C ASP A 313 -17.81 -16.73 1.58
N ALA A 314 -17.91 -15.45 1.96
CA ALA A 314 -16.94 -14.81 2.85
C ALA A 314 -16.99 -15.35 4.29
N PHE A 315 -18.15 -15.85 4.73
CA PHE A 315 -18.35 -16.41 6.06
C PHE A 315 -19.08 -17.75 5.99
N CYS A 316 -18.38 -18.80 6.40
CA CYS A 316 -18.93 -20.14 6.59
C CYS A 316 -18.56 -20.64 8.00
N PRO A 317 -19.42 -21.42 8.69
CA PRO A 317 -19.05 -22.03 9.97
C PRO A 317 -17.80 -22.90 9.86
N ASP A 318 -17.62 -23.55 8.71
CA ASP A 318 -16.37 -24.23 8.37
C ASP A 318 -15.41 -23.24 7.71
N LEU A 319 -14.35 -22.87 8.44
CA LEU A 319 -13.26 -22.04 7.94
C LEU A 319 -12.71 -22.57 6.61
N LYS A 320 -12.63 -23.90 6.45
CA LYS A 320 -12.05 -24.55 5.27
C LYS A 320 -12.90 -24.39 4.00
N ALA A 321 -14.18 -24.11 4.16
CA ALA A 321 -15.09 -23.88 3.05
C ALA A 321 -15.02 -22.46 2.48
N THR A 322 -14.43 -21.51 3.21
CA THR A 322 -14.30 -20.11 2.78
C THR A 322 -13.32 -19.96 1.61
N CYS A 323 -13.57 -18.98 0.73
CA CYS A 323 -12.63 -18.66 -0.35
C CYS A 323 -11.24 -18.28 0.17
N PHE A 324 -11.17 -17.64 1.34
CA PHE A 324 -9.92 -17.26 2.01
C PHE A 324 -9.07 -18.49 2.35
N TYR A 325 -9.65 -19.52 2.98
CA TYR A 325 -8.91 -20.73 3.30
C TYR A 325 -8.51 -21.52 2.06
N LYS A 326 -9.39 -21.60 1.05
CA LYS A 326 -9.05 -22.24 -0.23
C LYS A 326 -7.88 -21.56 -0.93
N ALA A 327 -7.88 -20.22 -0.95
CA ALA A 327 -6.76 -19.44 -1.48
C ALA A 327 -5.48 -19.63 -0.66
N MET A 328 -5.58 -19.69 0.67
CA MET A 328 -4.47 -19.99 1.57
C MET A 328 -3.86 -21.38 1.27
N GLY A 329 -4.73 -22.38 1.03
CA GLY A 329 -4.34 -23.73 0.64
C GLY A 329 -3.69 -23.77 -0.75
N ALA A 330 -4.23 -23.06 -1.73
CA ALA A 330 -3.65 -22.94 -3.06
C ALA A 330 -2.25 -22.30 -3.02
N ALA A 331 -2.06 -21.29 -2.16
CA ALA A 331 -0.76 -20.68 -1.87
C ALA A 331 0.18 -21.57 -1.02
N LYS A 332 -0.21 -22.81 -0.72
CA LYS A 332 0.54 -23.75 0.14
C LYS A 332 0.93 -23.14 1.49
N PHE A 333 0.07 -22.28 2.03
CA PHE A 333 0.30 -21.55 3.28
C PHE A 333 1.57 -20.68 3.26
N GLN A 334 1.97 -20.19 2.09
CA GLN A 334 2.99 -19.14 1.95
C GLN A 334 2.32 -17.77 2.07
N VAL A 335 2.58 -17.08 3.17
CA VAL A 335 1.87 -15.85 3.54
C VAL A 335 2.82 -14.68 3.60
N VAL A 336 2.36 -13.56 3.04
CA VAL A 336 3.02 -12.27 3.16
C VAL A 336 2.11 -11.33 3.95
N LEU A 337 2.56 -10.93 5.14
CA LEU A 337 1.91 -9.90 5.94
C LEU A 337 2.55 -8.54 5.62
N LEU A 338 1.73 -7.63 5.07
CA LEU A 338 2.12 -6.25 4.85
C LEU A 338 1.86 -5.42 6.11
N VAL A 339 2.93 -4.89 6.68
CA VAL A 339 2.88 -4.08 7.90
C VAL A 339 2.90 -2.60 7.56
N ASP A 340 1.78 -1.95 7.84
CA ASP A 340 1.55 -0.54 7.54
C ASP A 340 2.42 0.39 8.42
N PRO A 341 2.97 1.47 7.84
CA PRO A 341 3.73 2.45 8.59
C PRO A 341 2.78 3.34 9.40
N LYS A 342 3.34 4.03 10.40
CA LYS A 342 2.63 5.14 11.03
C LYS A 342 2.35 6.24 10.01
N THR A 343 1.10 6.70 9.94
CA THR A 343 0.68 7.84 9.12
C THR A 343 -0.08 8.85 9.99
N ASP A 344 -0.54 9.96 9.40
CA ASP A 344 -1.43 10.90 10.10
C ASP A 344 -2.82 10.31 10.41
N SER A 345 -3.22 9.26 9.68
CA SER A 345 -4.51 8.59 9.82
C SER A 345 -4.43 7.29 10.62
N ASN A 346 -3.27 6.63 10.68
CA ASN A 346 -3.13 5.27 11.22
C ASN A 346 -1.96 5.17 12.22
N LEU A 347 -2.11 4.25 13.17
CA LEU A 347 -1.01 3.87 14.07
C LEU A 347 0.01 2.99 13.31
N LEU A 348 1.20 2.85 13.88
CA LEU A 348 2.18 1.89 13.34
C LEU A 348 1.61 0.47 13.40
N ALA A 349 1.76 -0.31 12.33
CA ALA A 349 1.34 -1.71 12.27
C ALA A 349 -0.14 -1.93 12.67
N THR A 350 -1.04 -1.08 12.16
CA THR A 350 -2.48 -1.17 12.40
C THR A 350 -3.01 -2.56 12.05
N CYS A 351 -2.49 -3.23 11.01
CA CYS A 351 -2.82 -4.62 10.66
C CYS A 351 -2.76 -5.59 11.85
N LEU A 352 -1.79 -5.43 12.76
CA LEU A 352 -1.64 -6.26 13.97
C LEU A 352 -2.72 -6.01 15.03
N SER A 353 -3.54 -4.98 14.85
CA SER A 353 -4.69 -4.68 15.70
C SER A 353 -6.02 -5.00 15.03
N ARG A 354 -6.03 -5.45 13.76
CA ARG A 354 -7.26 -5.71 13.00
C ARG A 354 -7.67 -7.16 13.10
N LEU A 355 -8.93 -7.38 13.51
CA LEU A 355 -9.48 -8.73 13.69
C LEU A 355 -9.50 -9.54 12.39
N TRP A 356 -9.80 -8.90 11.26
CA TRP A 356 -9.74 -9.52 9.93
C TRP A 356 -8.34 -10.04 9.58
N CYS A 357 -7.28 -9.27 9.82
CA CYS A 357 -5.91 -9.72 9.56
C CYS A 357 -5.53 -10.90 10.46
N MET A 358 -5.97 -10.89 11.73
CA MET A 358 -5.75 -12.01 12.65
C MET A 358 -6.52 -13.27 12.23
N TYR A 359 -7.73 -13.11 11.70
CA TYR A 359 -8.54 -14.20 11.14
C TYR A 359 -7.86 -14.86 9.94
N GLU A 360 -7.30 -14.08 9.02
CA GLU A 360 -6.55 -14.65 7.89
C GLU A 360 -5.29 -15.38 8.36
N LEU A 361 -4.53 -14.79 9.29
CA LEU A 361 -3.33 -15.42 9.84
C LEU A 361 -3.63 -16.70 10.64
N CYS A 362 -4.83 -16.81 11.24
CA CYS A 362 -5.18 -18.00 12.02
C CYS A 362 -5.28 -19.26 11.15
N MET A 363 -5.54 -19.10 9.85
CA MET A 363 -5.62 -20.21 8.89
C MET A 363 -4.28 -20.96 8.76
N CYS A 364 -3.16 -20.33 9.14
CA CYS A 364 -1.82 -20.92 9.10
C CYS A 364 -1.48 -21.77 10.32
N LEU A 365 -2.18 -21.59 11.45
CA LEU A 365 -1.71 -22.05 12.77
C LEU A 365 -1.65 -23.59 12.91
N ASP A 366 -2.39 -24.32 12.08
CA ASP A 366 -2.47 -25.78 12.10
C ASP A 366 -1.69 -26.43 10.94
N HIS A 367 -0.96 -25.65 10.13
CA HIS A 367 -0.24 -26.16 8.97
C HIS A 367 1.28 -26.17 9.20
N PRO A 368 1.94 -27.35 9.21
CA PRO A 368 3.37 -27.45 9.54
C PRO A 368 4.28 -26.79 8.50
N ALA A 369 3.83 -26.68 7.25
CA ALA A 369 4.58 -26.03 6.18
C ALA A 369 4.25 -24.53 6.02
N ALA A 370 3.44 -23.94 6.91
CA ALA A 370 3.12 -22.53 6.83
C ALA A 370 4.38 -21.68 6.98
N GLN A 371 4.53 -20.68 6.10
CA GLN A 371 5.62 -19.71 6.16
C GLN A 371 5.03 -18.32 6.20
N LEU A 372 5.57 -17.48 7.08
CA LEU A 372 5.14 -16.10 7.24
C LEU A 372 6.31 -15.16 6.96
N ASP A 373 6.18 -14.39 5.89
CA ASP A 373 7.04 -13.26 5.58
C ASP A 373 6.37 -11.97 6.01
N LEU A 374 7.14 -11.08 6.65
CA LEU A 374 6.65 -9.79 7.10
C LEU A 374 7.38 -8.69 6.35
N VAL A 375 6.62 -7.84 5.65
CA VAL A 375 7.18 -6.69 4.93
C VAL A 375 6.70 -5.42 5.59
N GLN A 376 7.63 -4.67 6.17
CA GLN A 376 7.38 -3.34 6.70
C GLN A 376 7.74 -2.30 5.65
N THR A 377 6.81 -1.42 5.32
CA THR A 377 7.14 -0.18 4.58
C THR A 377 7.47 0.96 5.55
N LYS A 378 8.39 1.84 5.15
CA LYS A 378 8.79 3.02 5.93
C LYS A 378 8.58 4.28 5.09
N LEU A 379 8.03 5.30 5.72
CA LEU A 379 7.98 6.66 5.18
C LEU A 379 9.33 7.33 5.44
N GLU A 380 10.08 7.64 4.39
CA GLU A 380 11.25 8.51 4.51
C GLU A 380 10.82 9.97 4.32
N ILE A 381 10.96 10.79 5.37
CA ILE A 381 10.60 12.22 5.35
C ILE A 381 11.29 12.99 4.21
N LYS A 382 12.47 12.50 3.76
CA LYS A 382 13.35 13.19 2.80
C LYS A 382 13.40 12.53 1.42
N SER A 383 12.70 11.42 1.19
CA SER A 383 12.74 10.69 -0.07
C SER A 383 11.33 10.36 -0.54
N PRO A 384 10.97 10.62 -1.81
CA PRO A 384 9.72 10.11 -2.39
C PRO A 384 9.72 8.58 -2.52
N VAL A 385 10.89 7.93 -2.35
CA VAL A 385 11.03 6.48 -2.42
C VAL A 385 10.73 5.90 -1.04
N LYS A 386 9.62 5.16 -0.95
CA LYS A 386 9.31 4.33 0.22
C LYS A 386 10.34 3.20 0.27
N LYS A 387 11.03 3.04 1.40
CA LYS A 387 11.86 1.85 1.62
C LYS A 387 11.03 0.81 2.34
N ALA A 388 11.05 -0.42 1.85
CA ALA A 388 10.53 -1.55 2.60
C ALA A 388 11.67 -2.42 3.13
N SER A 389 11.44 -3.03 4.29
CA SER A 389 12.32 -4.03 4.90
C SER A 389 11.50 -5.27 5.18
N MET A 390 12.10 -6.44 4.97
CA MET A 390 11.40 -7.72 5.13
C MET A 390 12.12 -8.61 6.14
N VAL A 391 11.35 -9.29 6.97
CA VAL A 391 11.81 -10.42 7.79
C VAL A 391 11.16 -11.70 7.28
N THR A 392 11.95 -12.76 7.30
CA THR A 392 11.63 -14.08 6.75
C THR A 392 11.98 -15.13 7.79
N GLN A 393 11.24 -16.23 7.87
CA GLN A 393 11.58 -17.32 8.80
C GLN A 393 12.91 -18.00 8.42
N PHE A 394 13.14 -18.22 7.13
CA PHE A 394 14.31 -18.92 6.60
C PHE A 394 15.21 -17.99 5.75
N LEU A 395 16.33 -18.51 5.26
CA LEU A 395 17.16 -17.83 4.26
C LEU A 395 16.40 -17.70 2.92
N THR A 396 16.61 -16.59 2.21
CA THR A 396 16.18 -16.44 0.82
C THR A 396 16.99 -17.32 -0.13
N PRO A 397 16.56 -17.54 -1.39
CA PRO A 397 17.36 -18.30 -2.36
C PRO A 397 18.79 -17.78 -2.52
N GLU A 398 18.98 -16.47 -2.65
CA GLU A 398 20.30 -15.84 -2.76
C GLU A 398 21.15 -16.04 -1.50
N GLU A 399 20.53 -15.95 -0.32
CA GLU A 399 21.20 -16.18 0.96
C GLU A 399 21.61 -17.64 1.11
N LYS A 400 20.76 -18.60 0.68
CA LYS A 400 21.11 -20.03 0.65
C LYS A 400 22.26 -20.30 -0.31
N ASP A 401 22.22 -19.72 -1.51
CA ASP A 401 23.29 -19.87 -2.50
C ASP A 401 24.61 -19.26 -2.00
N ALA A 402 24.55 -18.13 -1.30
CA ALA A 402 25.71 -17.54 -0.65
C ALA A 402 26.26 -18.49 0.42
N GLU A 403 25.40 -19.01 1.31
CA GLU A 403 25.79 -19.95 2.36
C GLU A 403 26.46 -21.22 1.81
N LEU A 404 25.97 -21.74 0.68
CA LEU A 404 26.58 -22.89 -0.01
C LEU A 404 27.97 -22.58 -0.59
N ARG A 405 28.20 -21.35 -1.08
CA ARG A 405 29.51 -20.92 -1.61
C ARG A 405 30.52 -20.58 -0.52
N THR A 406 30.04 -20.00 0.57
CA THR A 406 30.88 -19.50 1.66
C THR A 406 30.09 -19.58 2.96
N THR A 407 30.55 -20.45 3.85
CA THR A 407 30.03 -20.62 5.20
C THR A 407 29.79 -19.25 5.87
N ASN A 408 28.64 -19.09 6.55
CA ASN A 408 28.19 -17.87 7.23
C ASN A 408 27.83 -16.68 6.30
N SER A 409 28.10 -16.72 5.00
CA SER A 409 27.84 -15.55 4.15
C SER A 409 26.34 -15.31 3.95
N GLY A 410 25.53 -16.37 3.87
CA GLY A 410 24.07 -16.25 3.78
C GLY A 410 23.46 -15.68 5.05
N TYR A 411 23.95 -16.12 6.21
CA TYR A 411 23.50 -15.63 7.50
C TYR A 411 23.90 -14.19 7.78
N LYS A 412 25.11 -13.78 7.38
CA LYS A 412 25.52 -12.36 7.41
C LYS A 412 24.60 -11.51 6.55
N ALA A 413 24.31 -11.94 5.32
CA ALA A 413 23.41 -11.24 4.42
C ALA A 413 21.98 -11.12 5.00
N LYS A 414 21.45 -12.20 5.58
CA LYS A 414 20.14 -12.18 6.28
C LYS A 414 20.13 -11.20 7.45
N ASN A 415 21.14 -11.26 8.32
CA ASN A 415 21.26 -10.34 9.46
C ASN A 415 21.32 -8.88 9.00
N ASP A 416 22.06 -8.60 7.92
CA ASP A 416 22.17 -7.26 7.35
C ASP A 416 20.87 -6.75 6.71
N ARG A 417 20.10 -7.63 6.07
CA ARG A 417 18.78 -7.30 5.52
C ARG A 417 17.77 -7.02 6.63
N GLU A 418 17.74 -7.87 7.66
CA GLU A 418 16.72 -7.85 8.71
C GLU A 418 17.03 -6.87 9.85
N LYS A 419 18.28 -6.40 10.01
CA LYS A 419 18.65 -5.45 11.09
C LYS A 419 17.81 -4.19 11.11
N GLN A 420 17.34 -3.73 9.94
CA GLN A 420 16.53 -2.53 9.81
C GLN A 420 15.06 -2.73 10.21
N PHE A 421 14.58 -3.97 10.35
CA PHE A 421 13.19 -4.21 10.74
C PHE A 421 12.94 -3.76 12.18
N SER A 422 11.79 -3.11 12.41
CA SER A 422 11.49 -2.44 13.69
C SER A 422 11.26 -3.43 14.84
N LEU A 423 12.05 -3.31 15.92
CA LEU A 423 11.81 -4.03 17.18
C LEU A 423 10.44 -3.67 17.79
N GLN A 424 9.97 -2.43 17.60
CA GLN A 424 8.64 -2.02 18.06
C GLN A 424 7.52 -2.81 17.37
N ILE A 425 7.67 -3.13 16.08
CA ILE A 425 6.67 -3.93 15.36
C ILE A 425 6.68 -5.36 15.86
N MET A 426 7.87 -5.92 16.09
CA MET A 426 8.02 -7.26 16.67
C MET A 426 7.35 -7.32 18.05
N GLU A 427 7.56 -6.30 18.88
CA GLU A 427 6.92 -6.20 20.19
C GLU A 427 5.39 -6.15 20.09
N MET A 428 4.84 -5.39 19.14
CA MET A 428 3.40 -5.31 18.91
C MET A 428 2.83 -6.64 18.42
N ALA A 429 3.53 -7.32 17.52
CA ALA A 429 3.13 -8.61 16.97
C ALA A 429 3.16 -9.72 18.04
N LEU A 430 4.16 -9.72 18.92
CA LEU A 430 4.21 -10.61 20.09
C LEU A 430 3.17 -10.25 21.17
N GLY A 431 2.49 -9.11 21.05
CA GLY A 431 1.45 -8.64 21.96
C GLY A 431 0.02 -8.75 21.44
N VAL A 432 -0.20 -9.37 20.26
CA VAL A 432 -1.53 -9.42 19.62
C VAL A 432 -2.58 -10.11 20.48
N SER A 433 -3.83 -9.69 20.35
CA SER A 433 -4.98 -10.28 21.04
C SER A 433 -6.23 -10.16 20.19
N VAL A 434 -6.86 -11.29 19.88
CA VAL A 434 -8.07 -11.32 19.04
C VAL A 434 -9.27 -10.68 19.73
N GLU A 435 -9.37 -10.81 21.05
CA GLU A 435 -10.44 -10.21 21.87
C GLU A 435 -10.39 -8.68 21.84
N ARG A 436 -9.18 -8.11 21.87
CA ARG A 436 -8.93 -6.66 21.84
C ARG A 436 -8.83 -6.09 20.43
N ALA A 437 -8.94 -6.94 19.41
CA ALA A 437 -8.77 -6.53 18.03
C ALA A 437 -9.93 -5.63 17.57
N GLN A 438 -9.60 -4.70 16.70
CA GLN A 438 -10.50 -3.71 16.13
C GLN A 438 -11.12 -4.22 14.83
N ILE A 439 -12.35 -3.81 14.59
CA ILE A 439 -13.08 -4.09 13.36
C ILE A 439 -14.13 -3.02 13.12
N THR A 440 -14.39 -2.74 11.84
CA THR A 440 -15.31 -1.67 11.43
C THR A 440 -16.76 -2.17 11.44
N ASN A 441 -17.00 -3.38 10.96
CA ASN A 441 -18.31 -4.02 10.97
C ASN A 441 -18.49 -4.90 12.22
N GLN A 442 -19.49 -4.60 13.04
CA GLN A 442 -19.76 -5.37 14.26
C GLN A 442 -20.33 -6.76 13.98
N GLN A 443 -20.99 -6.96 12.82
CA GLN A 443 -21.45 -8.28 12.41
C GLN A 443 -20.26 -9.21 12.15
N ASP A 444 -19.26 -8.74 11.39
CA ASP A 444 -18.02 -9.49 11.18
C ASP A 444 -17.33 -9.80 12.51
N LYS A 445 -17.33 -8.85 13.47
CA LYS A 445 -16.76 -9.07 14.81
C LYS A 445 -17.37 -10.30 15.46
N ARG A 446 -18.70 -10.34 15.45
CA ARG A 446 -19.48 -11.40 16.05
C ARG A 446 -19.16 -12.74 15.40
N GLN A 447 -19.19 -12.79 14.07
CA GLN A 447 -18.95 -14.02 13.31
C GLN A 447 -17.52 -14.54 13.51
N ILE A 448 -16.49 -13.69 13.36
CA ILE A 448 -15.09 -14.10 13.51
C ILE A 448 -14.80 -14.59 14.92
N LEU A 449 -15.26 -13.88 15.95
CA LEU A 449 -15.06 -14.32 17.33
C LEU A 449 -15.77 -15.65 17.61
N ASN A 450 -16.99 -15.85 17.09
CA ASN A 450 -17.68 -17.13 17.24
C ASN A 450 -16.97 -18.26 16.49
N ILE A 451 -16.34 -18.00 15.34
CA ILE A 451 -15.45 -18.98 14.67
C ILE A 451 -14.33 -19.40 15.62
N PHE A 452 -13.64 -18.44 16.25
CA PHE A 452 -12.56 -18.75 17.20
C PHE A 452 -13.05 -19.50 18.45
N ALA A 453 -14.28 -19.21 18.89
CA ALA A 453 -14.89 -19.89 20.03
C ALA A 453 -15.57 -21.22 19.68
N HIS A 454 -15.60 -21.62 18.40
CA HIS A 454 -16.37 -22.77 17.91
C HIS A 454 -17.85 -22.72 18.29
N ARG A 455 -18.46 -21.53 18.15
CA ARG A 455 -19.87 -21.23 18.45
C ARG A 455 -20.65 -20.92 17.16
N ASP A 456 -21.97 -20.89 17.26
CA ASP A 456 -22.82 -20.48 16.14
C ASP A 456 -22.50 -19.04 15.69
N LEU A 457 -22.44 -18.81 14.37
CA LEU A 457 -22.02 -17.53 13.80
C LEU A 457 -22.95 -16.36 14.13
N ASN A 458 -24.22 -16.63 14.40
CA ASN A 458 -25.24 -15.62 14.62
C ASN A 458 -25.44 -15.30 16.11
N GLU A 459 -24.92 -16.13 17.02
CA GLU A 459 -24.92 -15.85 18.45
C GLU A 459 -24.16 -14.58 18.80
N GLN A 460 -24.55 -13.90 19.89
CA GLN A 460 -23.75 -12.79 20.40
C GLN A 460 -22.36 -13.31 20.82
N ALA A 461 -21.31 -12.68 20.30
CA ALA A 461 -19.94 -13.01 20.67
C ALA A 461 -19.75 -12.82 22.17
N ALA A 462 -19.11 -13.81 22.80
CA ALA A 462 -18.76 -13.70 24.21
C ALA A 462 -17.78 -12.54 24.39
N GLU A 463 -17.95 -11.77 25.46
CA GLU A 463 -17.00 -10.72 25.84
C GLU A 463 -15.64 -11.33 26.16
N LYS A 464 -15.63 -12.47 26.85
CA LYS A 464 -14.43 -13.26 27.19
C LYS A 464 -14.67 -14.72 26.86
N HIS A 465 -13.67 -15.37 26.28
CA HIS A 465 -13.71 -16.80 25.99
C HIS A 465 -12.29 -17.37 26.03
N GLU A 466 -12.11 -18.57 26.60
CA GLU A 466 -10.78 -19.20 26.71
C GLU A 466 -10.12 -19.39 25.33
N ALA A 467 -10.92 -19.80 24.33
CA ALA A 467 -10.44 -19.98 22.97
C ALA A 467 -9.83 -18.70 22.35
N TYR A 468 -10.28 -17.50 22.74
CA TYR A 468 -9.65 -16.25 22.27
C TYR A 468 -8.21 -16.12 22.78
N GLY A 469 -7.99 -16.50 24.04
CA GLY A 469 -6.66 -16.55 24.65
C GLY A 469 -5.77 -17.57 23.94
N GLN A 470 -6.32 -18.76 23.67
CA GLN A 470 -5.61 -19.82 22.94
C GLN A 470 -5.22 -19.38 21.52
N VAL A 471 -6.14 -18.81 20.74
CA VAL A 471 -5.84 -18.29 19.39
C VAL A 471 -4.81 -17.17 19.45
N SER A 472 -4.92 -16.25 20.42
CA SER A 472 -3.96 -15.16 20.59
C SER A 472 -2.56 -15.69 20.91
N ALA A 473 -2.43 -16.67 21.81
CA ALA A 473 -1.14 -17.29 22.15
C ALA A 473 -0.51 -17.94 20.91
N ARG A 474 -1.30 -18.69 20.12
CA ARG A 474 -0.84 -19.34 18.89
C ARG A 474 -0.38 -18.34 17.83
N LEU A 475 -1.11 -17.23 17.63
CA LEU A 475 -0.68 -16.15 16.72
C LEU A 475 0.65 -15.53 17.16
N ARG A 476 0.84 -15.31 18.48
CA ARG A 476 2.12 -14.81 19.00
C ARG A 476 3.25 -15.80 18.75
N ALA A 477 3.00 -17.11 18.90
CA ALA A 477 3.99 -18.13 18.57
C ALA A 477 4.36 -18.13 17.08
N LEU A 478 3.39 -17.96 16.17
CA LEU A 478 3.64 -17.81 14.74
C LEU A 478 4.58 -16.63 14.45
N PHE A 479 4.31 -15.46 15.06
CA PHE A 479 5.20 -14.31 14.96
C PHE A 479 6.57 -14.54 15.60
N ALA A 480 6.62 -15.22 16.74
CA ALA A 480 7.87 -15.55 17.43
C ALA A 480 8.77 -16.42 16.55
N LEU A 481 8.22 -17.41 15.83
CA LEU A 481 8.97 -18.21 14.86
C LEU A 481 9.51 -17.35 13.70
N ALA A 482 8.68 -16.46 13.15
CA ALA A 482 9.10 -15.57 12.07
C ALA A 482 10.22 -14.59 12.51
N PHE A 483 10.23 -14.18 13.77
CA PHE A 483 11.23 -13.25 14.32
C PHE A 483 12.41 -13.91 15.02
N TRP A 484 12.38 -15.24 15.22
CA TRP A 484 13.33 -16.00 16.04
C TRP A 484 14.77 -15.54 15.85
N ARG A 485 15.24 -15.64 14.60
CA ARG A 485 16.62 -15.32 14.24
C ARG A 485 16.96 -13.85 14.49
N ARG A 486 16.10 -12.94 14.07
CA ARG A 486 16.33 -11.50 14.20
C ARG A 486 16.36 -11.02 15.66
N VAL A 487 15.57 -11.64 16.54
CA VAL A 487 15.49 -11.27 17.96
C VAL A 487 16.58 -11.97 18.78
N MET A 488 16.83 -13.27 18.54
CA MET A 488 17.85 -14.04 19.24
C MET A 488 19.27 -13.68 18.80
N GLY A 489 19.46 -13.18 17.58
CA GLY A 489 20.74 -12.65 17.10
C GLY A 489 21.14 -11.30 17.73
N GLY A 490 20.21 -10.61 18.40
CA GLY A 490 20.48 -9.33 19.06
C GLY A 490 21.38 -9.45 20.31
N ASN A 491 21.99 -8.33 20.71
CA ASN A 491 22.80 -8.26 21.92
C ASN A 491 21.90 -8.22 23.17
N VAL A 492 22.12 -9.13 24.12
CA VAL A 492 21.35 -9.22 25.38
C VAL A 492 21.53 -7.99 26.27
N SER A 493 22.64 -7.25 26.12
CA SER A 493 22.88 -6.00 26.85
C SER A 493 21.99 -4.84 26.37
N ASP A 494 21.37 -4.95 25.19
CA ASP A 494 20.39 -3.98 24.72
C ASP A 494 19.03 -4.26 25.39
N SER A 495 18.57 -3.33 26.22
CA SER A 495 17.32 -3.48 26.99
C SER A 495 16.07 -3.65 26.12
N ASP A 496 16.05 -3.04 24.93
CA ASP A 496 14.91 -3.18 24.02
C ASP A 496 14.90 -4.57 23.37
N VAL A 497 16.07 -5.05 22.95
CA VAL A 497 16.23 -6.42 22.45
C VAL A 497 15.85 -7.44 23.53
N HIS A 498 16.36 -7.28 24.76
CA HIS A 498 16.08 -8.18 25.87
C HIS A 498 14.58 -8.26 26.21
N ARG A 499 13.89 -7.11 26.20
CA ARG A 499 12.44 -7.04 26.39
C ARG A 499 11.68 -7.82 25.31
N VAL A 500 12.08 -7.70 24.05
CA VAL A 500 11.47 -8.45 22.94
C VAL A 500 11.80 -9.94 23.02
N GLN A 501 13.03 -10.31 23.42
CA GLN A 501 13.42 -11.71 23.68
C GLN A 501 12.52 -12.35 24.75
N GLY A 502 12.25 -11.67 25.85
CA GLY A 502 11.35 -12.18 26.90
C GLY A 502 9.94 -12.48 26.38
N LYS A 503 9.36 -11.56 25.59
CA LYS A 503 8.04 -11.78 24.95
C LYS A 503 8.05 -12.91 23.94
N LEU A 504 9.14 -13.07 23.20
CA LEU A 504 9.32 -14.15 22.24
C LEU A 504 9.36 -15.51 22.94
N VAL A 505 10.10 -15.61 24.05
CA VAL A 505 10.16 -16.82 24.89
C VAL A 505 8.77 -17.18 25.42
N GLU A 506 8.06 -16.21 25.99
CA GLU A 506 6.68 -16.41 26.50
C GLU A 506 5.72 -16.86 25.38
N ALA A 507 5.81 -16.24 24.20
CA ALA A 507 4.97 -16.55 23.06
C ALA A 507 5.14 -18.00 22.58
N LEU A 508 6.38 -18.48 22.45
CA LEU A 508 6.65 -19.87 22.07
C LEU A 508 6.20 -20.85 23.16
N HIS A 509 6.54 -20.56 24.43
CA HIS A 509 6.20 -21.45 25.55
C HIS A 509 4.68 -21.66 25.69
N THR A 510 3.89 -20.59 25.55
CA THR A 510 2.44 -20.63 25.77
C THR A 510 1.63 -20.93 24.52
N GLY A 511 2.16 -20.62 23.33
CA GLY A 511 1.42 -20.67 22.07
C GLY A 511 1.78 -21.83 21.15
N LEU A 512 2.95 -22.44 21.30
CA LEU A 512 3.38 -23.52 20.41
C LEU A 512 2.64 -24.82 20.74
N ARG A 513 1.90 -25.36 19.76
CA ARG A 513 1.20 -26.66 19.87
C ARG A 513 1.81 -27.75 19.00
N GLN A 514 2.78 -27.38 18.17
CA GLN A 514 3.44 -28.33 17.28
C GLN A 514 4.28 -29.29 18.11
N LYS A 515 4.26 -30.56 17.71
CA LYS A 515 5.09 -31.61 18.31
C LYS A 515 6.53 -31.53 17.83
N SER A 516 6.76 -30.90 16.68
CA SER A 516 8.06 -30.74 16.06
C SER A 516 8.41 -29.25 15.97
N LEU A 517 9.64 -28.90 16.34
CA LEU A 517 10.15 -27.54 16.32
C LEU A 517 11.55 -27.51 15.70
N GLU A 518 11.74 -26.61 14.75
CA GLU A 518 13.05 -26.33 14.14
C GLU A 518 13.44 -24.88 14.42
N LEU A 519 14.60 -24.68 15.05
CA LEU A 519 15.16 -23.36 15.34
C LEU A 519 16.61 -23.28 14.86
N ASP A 520 16.94 -22.17 14.23
CA ASP A 520 18.28 -21.90 13.71
C ASP A 520 18.94 -20.77 14.52
N MET A 521 20.06 -21.09 15.14
CA MET A 521 20.93 -20.16 15.86
C MET A 521 22.37 -20.16 15.32
N ALA A 522 22.60 -20.76 14.15
CA ALA A 522 23.92 -20.89 13.55
C ALA A 522 24.62 -19.52 13.42
N PHE A 523 25.92 -19.46 13.73
CA PHE A 523 26.73 -18.24 13.62
C PHE A 523 26.26 -17.06 14.49
N MET A 524 25.41 -17.29 15.48
CA MET A 524 25.06 -16.29 16.48
C MET A 524 26.03 -16.37 17.65
N GLN A 525 26.29 -15.22 18.28
CA GLN A 525 26.90 -15.22 19.60
C GLN A 525 25.86 -15.76 20.62
N VAL A 526 26.01 -17.03 21.00
CA VAL A 526 25.16 -17.71 21.96
C VAL A 526 25.85 -17.68 23.32
N CYS A 527 25.25 -16.98 24.27
CA CYS A 527 25.70 -16.99 25.66
C CYS A 527 24.77 -17.85 26.53
N SER A 528 25.21 -18.13 27.75
CA SER A 528 24.44 -18.90 28.74
C SER A 528 23.02 -18.35 28.96
N GLU A 529 22.83 -17.02 28.88
CA GLU A 529 21.50 -16.40 28.96
C GLU A 529 20.59 -16.75 27.77
N LYS A 530 21.12 -16.79 26.54
CA LYS A 530 20.33 -17.20 25.36
C LYS A 530 19.96 -18.69 25.40
N LEU A 531 20.83 -19.54 25.93
CA LEU A 531 20.52 -20.96 26.15
C LEU A 531 19.46 -21.16 27.25
N LYS A 532 19.48 -20.33 28.32
CA LYS A 532 18.39 -20.30 29.30
C LYS A 532 17.07 -19.89 28.66
N MET A 533 17.08 -18.87 27.80
CA MET A 533 15.89 -18.43 27.05
C MET A 533 15.38 -19.53 26.10
N LEU A 534 16.28 -20.18 25.37
CA LEU A 534 15.94 -21.31 24.49
C LEU A 534 15.22 -22.41 25.28
N ARG A 535 15.78 -22.85 26.41
CA ARG A 535 15.13 -23.86 27.26
C ARG A 535 13.77 -23.40 27.78
N ALA A 536 13.67 -22.15 28.20
CA ALA A 536 12.42 -21.58 28.71
C ALA A 536 11.32 -21.48 27.63
N CYS A 537 11.68 -21.41 26.35
CA CYS A 537 10.71 -21.30 25.26
C CYS A 537 10.18 -22.66 24.78
N LEU A 538 10.80 -23.78 25.16
CA LEU A 538 10.36 -25.11 24.74
C LEU A 538 9.09 -25.50 25.50
N PRO A 539 7.98 -25.85 24.81
CA PRO A 539 6.79 -26.34 25.49
C PRO A 539 7.03 -27.76 26.01
N SER A 540 6.36 -28.12 27.10
CA SER A 540 6.50 -29.44 27.72
C SER A 540 6.05 -30.59 26.82
N SER A 541 5.13 -30.33 25.89
CA SER A 541 4.56 -31.31 24.95
C SER A 541 5.39 -31.52 23.68
N LEU A 542 6.56 -30.90 23.58
CA LEU A 542 7.43 -31.02 22.40
C LEU A 542 8.01 -32.43 22.31
N GLN A 543 7.92 -33.04 21.13
CA GLN A 543 8.39 -34.40 20.87
C GLN A 543 9.62 -34.44 19.97
N GLU A 544 9.75 -33.52 19.03
CA GLU A 544 10.88 -33.42 18.12
C GLU A 544 11.47 -32.02 18.17
N LEU A 545 12.79 -31.93 18.32
CA LEU A 545 13.51 -30.67 18.34
C LEU A 545 14.72 -30.74 17.40
N LYS A 546 14.77 -29.81 16.45
CA LYS A 546 15.92 -29.61 15.56
C LYS A 546 16.53 -28.25 15.85
N LEU A 547 17.80 -28.24 16.24
CA LEU A 547 18.56 -27.02 16.53
C LEU A 547 19.81 -26.96 15.67
N ASP A 548 19.96 -25.86 14.93
CA ASP A 548 21.23 -25.51 14.32
C ASP A 548 22.02 -24.57 15.25
N LEU A 549 23.07 -25.08 15.86
CA LEU A 549 23.95 -24.41 16.82
C LEU A 549 25.41 -24.37 16.34
N ARG A 550 25.64 -24.54 15.02
CA ARG A 550 26.99 -24.48 14.48
C ARG A 550 27.62 -23.11 14.67
N GLU A 551 28.92 -23.10 14.97
CA GLU A 551 29.73 -21.87 15.03
C GLU A 551 29.12 -20.84 15.98
N THR A 552 28.68 -21.30 17.16
CA THR A 552 28.05 -20.45 18.19
C THR A 552 28.92 -20.28 19.44
N GLU A 553 30.17 -20.75 19.38
CA GLU A 553 31.17 -20.70 20.46
C GLU A 553 30.74 -21.50 21.72
N LEU A 554 29.99 -22.60 21.52
CA LEU A 554 29.54 -23.45 22.62
C LEU A 554 30.67 -24.26 23.23
N ARG A 555 30.56 -24.48 24.54
CA ARG A 555 31.44 -25.37 25.32
C ARG A 555 30.70 -26.61 25.79
N ASN A 556 31.45 -27.55 26.35
CA ASN A 556 30.91 -28.76 26.96
C ASN A 556 29.81 -28.47 27.98
N GLU A 557 30.02 -27.48 28.86
CA GLU A 557 29.07 -27.13 29.92
C GLU A 557 27.75 -26.61 29.36
N ASP A 558 27.78 -25.95 28.20
CA ASP A 558 26.61 -25.39 27.55
C ASP A 558 25.72 -26.49 26.96
N VAL A 559 26.31 -27.49 26.31
CA VAL A 559 25.59 -28.65 25.76
C VAL A 559 25.00 -29.50 26.88
N ILE A 560 25.75 -29.70 27.97
CA ILE A 560 25.27 -30.41 29.17
C ILE A 560 24.08 -29.66 29.79
N ALA A 561 24.19 -28.34 29.95
CA ALA A 561 23.12 -27.52 30.50
C ALA A 561 21.87 -27.50 29.60
N LEU A 562 22.06 -27.49 28.27
CA LEU A 562 20.97 -27.60 27.30
C LEU A 562 20.25 -28.95 27.45
N ALA A 563 21.00 -30.05 27.42
CA ALA A 563 20.47 -31.41 27.51
C ALA A 563 19.67 -31.66 28.80
N ALA A 564 20.20 -31.20 29.94
CA ALA A 564 19.57 -31.35 31.25
C ALA A 564 18.24 -30.58 31.39
N GLY A 565 17.98 -29.61 30.51
CA GLY A 565 16.76 -28.79 30.53
C GLY A 565 15.80 -29.05 29.37
N LEU A 566 15.98 -30.14 28.63
CA LEU A 566 15.06 -30.53 27.57
C LEU A 566 13.70 -30.99 28.13
N PRO A 567 12.59 -30.83 27.37
CA PRO A 567 11.28 -31.33 27.76
C PRO A 567 11.27 -32.84 28.00
N ARG A 568 10.47 -33.30 28.98
CA ARG A 568 10.40 -34.73 29.34
C ARG A 568 9.80 -35.61 28.24
N ASP A 569 8.90 -35.04 27.45
CA ASP A 569 8.19 -35.74 26.37
C ASP A 569 8.95 -35.68 25.03
N LEU A 570 10.18 -35.14 25.03
CA LEU A 570 11.02 -35.08 23.85
C LEU A 570 11.50 -36.51 23.48
N GLU A 571 11.18 -36.93 22.26
CA GLU A 571 11.51 -38.24 21.71
C GLU A 571 12.68 -38.15 20.71
N ASP A 572 12.76 -37.08 19.92
CA ASP A 572 13.76 -36.91 18.87
C ASP A 572 14.50 -35.57 19.03
N LEU A 573 15.81 -35.64 19.14
CA LEU A 573 16.68 -34.47 19.17
C LEU A 573 17.71 -34.52 18.04
N SER A 574 17.72 -33.47 17.23
CA SER A 574 18.75 -33.22 16.23
C SER A 574 19.48 -31.93 16.55
N LEU A 575 20.77 -32.01 16.84
CA LEU A 575 21.66 -30.88 17.07
C LEU A 575 22.69 -30.83 15.95
N ASN A 576 22.86 -29.67 15.33
CA ASN A 576 24.05 -29.36 14.55
C ASN A 576 25.00 -28.53 15.40
N LEU A 577 26.15 -29.10 15.74
CA LEU A 577 27.13 -28.52 16.66
C LEU A 577 28.48 -28.27 15.96
N ALA A 578 28.53 -28.34 14.63
CA ALA A 578 29.74 -28.16 13.84
C ALA A 578 30.42 -26.80 14.11
N GLY A 579 31.75 -26.75 14.05
CA GLY A 579 32.52 -25.50 14.21
C GLY A 579 32.47 -24.86 15.60
N ASN A 580 32.14 -25.61 16.66
CA ASN A 580 32.33 -25.15 18.04
C ASN A 580 33.67 -25.70 18.56
N GLU A 581 34.74 -24.91 18.48
CA GLU A 581 36.13 -25.36 18.75
C GLU A 581 36.36 -25.84 20.19
N ASP A 582 35.63 -25.28 21.17
CA ASP A 582 35.73 -25.62 22.59
C ASP A 582 34.84 -26.82 22.98
N LEU A 583 34.05 -27.37 22.06
CA LEU A 583 33.19 -28.53 22.29
C LEU A 583 33.89 -29.80 21.81
N ASN A 584 34.03 -30.78 22.70
CA ASN A 584 34.66 -32.07 22.39
C ASN A 584 33.69 -33.26 22.60
N ASP A 585 34.16 -34.46 22.24
CA ASP A 585 33.37 -35.69 22.32
C ASP A 585 32.87 -35.97 23.75
N ASP A 586 33.70 -35.74 24.78
CA ASP A 586 33.31 -35.93 26.18
C ASP A 586 32.12 -35.04 26.56
N GLY A 587 32.10 -33.79 26.11
CA GLY A 587 30.98 -32.88 26.35
C GLY A 587 29.68 -33.35 25.70
N VAL A 588 29.77 -33.87 24.48
CA VAL A 588 28.61 -34.42 23.77
C VAL A 588 28.13 -35.72 24.42
N GLU A 589 29.04 -36.64 24.76
CA GLU A 589 28.71 -37.91 25.43
C GLU A 589 28.06 -37.68 26.81
N VAL A 590 28.61 -36.77 27.61
CA VAL A 590 28.00 -36.40 28.90
C VAL A 590 26.66 -35.71 28.68
N GLY A 591 26.54 -34.84 27.67
CA GLY A 591 25.27 -34.21 27.29
C GLY A 591 24.19 -35.24 26.95
N VAL A 592 24.52 -36.25 26.13
CA VAL A 592 23.62 -37.37 25.80
C VAL A 592 23.22 -38.12 27.06
N GLY A 593 24.16 -38.40 27.97
CA GLY A 593 23.87 -39.06 29.25
C GLY A 593 22.98 -38.25 30.20
N MET A 594 22.92 -36.92 30.03
CA MET A 594 22.07 -36.01 30.81
C MET A 594 20.69 -35.80 30.18
N ALA A 595 20.49 -36.21 28.93
CA ALA A 595 19.18 -36.19 28.29
C ALA A 595 18.20 -37.11 29.03
N HIS A 596 16.92 -36.73 29.06
CA HIS A 596 15.91 -37.57 29.69
C HIS A 596 15.81 -38.93 28.95
N PRO A 597 15.58 -40.06 29.64
CA PRO A 597 15.48 -41.39 29.02
C PRO A 597 14.39 -41.55 27.94
N GLY A 598 13.50 -40.56 27.81
CA GLY A 598 12.48 -40.49 26.77
C GLY A 598 13.02 -40.16 25.38
N VAL A 599 14.21 -39.55 25.28
CA VAL A 599 14.85 -39.23 23.99
C VAL A 599 15.35 -40.52 23.35
N ARG A 600 14.67 -40.95 22.29
CA ARG A 600 14.95 -42.20 21.56
C ARG A 600 16.00 -42.01 20.47
N SER A 601 15.99 -40.86 19.80
CA SER A 601 17.02 -40.53 18.83
C SER A 601 17.73 -39.23 19.21
N TRP A 602 19.05 -39.30 19.23
CA TRP A 602 19.93 -38.17 19.41
C TRP A 602 20.90 -38.15 18.24
N PHE A 603 20.75 -37.15 17.38
CA PHE A 603 21.67 -36.89 16.29
C PHE A 603 22.44 -35.61 16.58
N ALA A 604 23.74 -35.74 16.86
CA ALA A 604 24.64 -34.60 16.96
C ALA A 604 25.61 -34.60 15.78
N ALA A 605 25.41 -33.68 14.84
CA ALA A 605 26.40 -33.43 13.80
C ALA A 605 27.56 -32.60 14.41
N CYS A 606 28.62 -33.30 14.81
CA CYS A 606 29.94 -32.71 15.10
C CYS A 606 30.93 -33.22 14.06
N GLU A 607 31.84 -32.37 13.56
CA GLU A 607 32.92 -32.80 12.66
C GLU A 607 33.79 -33.92 13.28
N LEU A 608 33.81 -34.04 14.61
CA LEU A 608 34.53 -35.06 15.36
C LEU A 608 33.86 -36.45 15.32
N VAL A 609 32.52 -36.53 15.37
CA VAL A 609 31.78 -37.81 15.41
C VAL A 609 31.77 -38.51 14.05
N ILE A 610 31.83 -37.76 12.94
CA ILE A 610 31.94 -38.33 11.59
C ILE A 610 33.24 -39.14 11.41
N ARG A 611 34.30 -38.87 12.20
CA ARG A 611 35.53 -39.67 12.18
C ARG A 611 35.39 -41.04 12.85
N ARG A 612 34.42 -41.24 13.77
CA ARG A 612 34.15 -42.55 14.40
C ARG A 612 33.05 -43.35 13.67
N GLY A 613 32.07 -42.68 13.05
CA GLY A 613 30.93 -43.33 12.38
C GLY A 613 31.24 -44.12 11.09
N ILE A 614 32.43 -43.98 10.49
CA ILE A 614 32.84 -44.79 9.33
C ILE A 614 33.50 -46.12 9.77
N HIS A 615 33.80 -46.31 11.06
CA HIS A 615 34.46 -47.54 11.54
C HIS A 615 33.60 -48.52 12.34
N GLU A 616 32.36 -48.17 12.74
CA GLU A 616 31.53 -49.02 13.61
C GLU A 616 30.15 -49.44 13.03
N GLN A 617 29.97 -49.37 11.70
CA GLN A 617 28.90 -50.12 11.02
C GLN A 617 29.43 -51.23 10.09
N ALA A 618 30.67 -51.66 10.29
CA ALA A 618 31.25 -52.85 9.70
C ALA A 618 31.96 -53.68 10.78
N SER A 619 31.19 -54.18 11.74
CA SER A 619 31.58 -55.29 12.63
C SER A 619 30.35 -55.95 13.23
#